data_AF-A0A7Y4QUG8-F1
#
_entry.id   AF-A0A7Y4QUG8-F1
#
_cell.length_a   1.000
_cell.length_b   1.000
_cell.length_c   1.000
_cell.angle_alpha   90.00
_cell.angle_beta   90.00
_cell.angle_gamma   90.00
#
_symmetry.space_group_name_H-M   'P 1'
#
loop_
_entity.id
_entity.type
_entity.pdbx_description
1 polymer ?
#
loop_
_entity_poly.entity_id
_entity_poly.type
_entity_poly.pdbx_seq_one_letter_code
_entity_poly.pdbx_strand_id
1 'polypeptide(L)'
;MKSAKIPAIFVLAFLMIFISSCSEDEVIVTPENPQEPETLYGAFVLCQGTESYPQERYIGFYDLLKEEYELNIYKPGLLPYAPRSIIYHNGSLYISNSTLMVYSQSKVLKVGAWGSEQGTLQLEQNKFYVPNLLFSFNDHIGLTYFYPQESFTGTLEFMDPGHIGVVTEFPNIKGFITDHVYYDNKLYLTSSTYSPEFKDSSVISISLPDTSVSKVYLGGKPGALILLNNNMLLAACTEGISTFYYVNPATLQKTDSVTYQNGFKKDLVFDHNRNYIYFISADDKIVKFNPVQKTFTTFISNPFSADNYIFNSINFDPHSGKLFVLYSSNSTYVAGKMQIYSSQGYFEKTLTIGKNPIQIVFAKEN
;
A
#
# COMPACT_ATOMS: atom_id res chain seq x y z
N MET A 1 -2.13 -81.03 -40.99
CA MET A 1 -2.57 -82.39 -40.60
C MET A 1 -2.68 -82.47 -39.07
N LYS A 2 -3.52 -83.39 -38.58
CA LYS A 2 -3.73 -83.87 -37.19
C LYS A 2 -2.55 -83.59 -36.23
N SER A 3 -2.72 -82.90 -35.09
CA SER A 3 -3.43 -83.31 -33.85
C SER A 3 -2.69 -84.37 -33.00
N ALA A 4 -2.22 -83.95 -31.82
CA ALA A 4 -2.11 -84.77 -30.61
C ALA A 4 -2.29 -83.87 -29.36
N LYS A 5 -2.87 -84.40 -28.28
CA LYS A 5 -3.28 -83.66 -27.06
C LYS A 5 -2.52 -84.15 -25.81
N ILE A 6 -2.16 -83.22 -24.92
CA ILE A 6 -2.45 -83.15 -23.46
C ILE A 6 -2.89 -84.48 -22.80
N PRO A 7 -2.24 -85.00 -21.72
CA PRO A 7 -2.29 -84.42 -20.34
C PRO A 7 -0.98 -84.63 -19.51
N ALA A 8 -0.82 -84.45 -18.18
CA ALA A 8 -1.73 -84.09 -17.06
C ALA A 8 -0.98 -83.48 -15.81
N ILE A 9 -1.68 -82.62 -15.05
CA ILE A 9 -1.89 -82.60 -13.56
C ILE A 9 -0.69 -82.52 -12.56
N PHE A 10 -0.75 -81.47 -11.70
CA PHE A 10 -0.35 -81.30 -10.28
C PHE A 10 0.81 -82.12 -9.66
N VAL A 11 1.67 -81.42 -8.88
CA VAL A 11 1.61 -81.43 -7.39
C VAL A 11 2.18 -80.11 -6.83
N LEU A 12 1.57 -79.65 -5.74
CA LEU A 12 1.92 -78.47 -4.96
C LEU A 12 3.23 -78.69 -4.16
N ALA A 13 4.11 -77.69 -4.11
CA ALA A 13 5.19 -77.64 -3.12
C ALA A 13 5.21 -76.26 -2.45
N PHE A 14 4.54 -76.17 -1.30
CA PHE A 14 4.65 -75.04 -0.38
C PHE A 14 6.09 -74.95 0.16
N LEU A 15 6.69 -73.75 0.11
CA LEU A 15 7.79 -73.42 1.02
C LEU A 15 7.62 -71.97 1.51
N MET A 16 6.88 -71.81 2.61
CA MET A 16 6.94 -70.59 3.41
C MET A 16 8.24 -70.60 4.23
N ILE A 17 9.12 -69.62 4.00
CA ILE A 17 10.07 -69.16 5.03
C ILE A 17 10.09 -67.64 5.04
N PHE A 18 9.43 -67.10 6.07
CA PHE A 18 9.70 -65.86 6.81
C PHE A 18 10.43 -64.69 6.12
N ILE A 19 9.62 -63.65 5.85
CA ILE A 19 9.75 -62.30 6.42
C ILE A 19 11.16 -61.95 6.96
N SER A 20 11.91 -61.18 6.17
CA SER A 20 12.71 -60.08 6.71
C SER A 20 12.05 -58.79 6.26
N SER A 21 11.16 -58.25 7.09
CA SER A 21 10.72 -56.87 6.93
C SER A 21 11.90 -55.98 7.32
N CYS A 22 12.55 -55.37 6.32
CA CYS A 22 13.17 -54.07 6.58
C CYS A 22 12.03 -53.14 6.97
N SER A 23 11.84 -52.94 8.27
CA SER A 23 11.29 -51.68 8.74
C SER A 23 12.34 -50.64 8.39
N GLU A 24 12.18 -50.02 7.22
CA GLU A 24 12.50 -48.60 7.15
C GLU A 24 11.65 -47.97 8.25
N ASP A 25 12.30 -47.59 9.36
CA ASP A 25 11.67 -46.70 10.31
C ASP A 25 11.22 -45.50 9.48
N GLU A 26 9.90 -45.29 9.37
CA GLU A 26 9.38 -44.02 8.90
C GLU A 26 9.98 -42.98 9.85
N VAL A 27 11.03 -42.31 9.39
CA VAL A 27 11.47 -41.06 9.96
C VAL A 27 10.30 -40.13 9.70
N ILE A 28 9.38 -40.10 10.68
CA ILE A 28 8.42 -39.03 10.84
C ILE A 28 9.30 -37.82 11.11
N VAL A 29 9.74 -37.19 10.01
CA VAL A 29 10.12 -35.80 9.99
C VAL A 29 8.81 -35.09 10.35
N THR A 30 8.57 -34.94 11.64
CA THR A 30 7.74 -33.83 12.12
C THR A 30 8.27 -32.63 11.37
N PRO A 31 7.45 -31.98 10.52
CA PRO A 31 7.91 -30.76 9.86
C PRO A 31 8.42 -29.86 10.97
N GLU A 32 9.66 -29.40 10.87
CA GLU A 32 10.19 -28.43 11.84
C GLU A 32 9.14 -27.34 11.94
N ASN A 33 8.58 -27.19 13.14
CA ASN A 33 7.52 -26.24 13.40
C ASN A 33 8.07 -24.90 12.91
N PRO A 34 7.51 -24.31 11.83
CA PRO A 34 8.21 -23.29 11.05
C PRO A 34 8.58 -22.19 12.02
N GLN A 35 9.90 -22.06 12.22
CA GLN A 35 10.47 -21.25 13.28
C GLN A 35 9.79 -19.88 13.23
N GLU A 36 9.12 -19.48 14.31
CA GLU A 36 8.35 -18.23 14.32
C GLU A 36 9.28 -17.14 13.76
N PRO A 37 8.88 -16.46 12.67
CA PRO A 37 9.81 -15.68 11.89
C PRO A 37 10.47 -14.63 12.77
N GLU A 38 11.77 -14.37 12.54
CA GLU A 38 12.47 -13.25 13.18
C GLU A 38 11.57 -12.01 13.17
N THR A 39 11.35 -11.43 14.36
CA THR A 39 10.58 -10.20 14.61
C THR A 39 10.68 -9.25 13.43
N LEU A 40 9.61 -9.16 12.63
CA LEU A 40 9.65 -8.51 11.32
C LEU A 40 9.70 -7.00 11.51
N TYR A 41 10.91 -6.48 11.63
CA TYR A 41 11.16 -5.07 11.87
C TYR A 41 11.85 -4.43 10.66
N GLY A 42 11.06 -3.77 9.81
CA GLY A 42 11.59 -3.19 8.58
C GLY A 42 10.60 -2.34 7.79
N ALA A 43 11.09 -1.76 6.70
CA ALA A 43 10.34 -0.90 5.79
C ALA A 43 10.23 -1.50 4.39
N PHE A 44 9.00 -1.76 3.93
CA PHE A 44 8.70 -2.13 2.56
C PHE A 44 8.71 -0.90 1.66
N VAL A 45 9.37 -1.01 0.50
CA VAL A 45 9.50 0.07 -0.48
C VAL A 45 8.92 -0.41 -1.82
N LEU A 46 7.85 0.23 -2.27
CA LEU A 46 7.17 -0.11 -3.51
C LEU A 46 7.77 0.65 -4.70
N CYS A 47 8.36 -0.07 -5.65
CA CYS A 47 8.87 0.50 -6.90
C CYS A 47 7.87 0.27 -8.04
N GLN A 48 7.42 1.37 -8.67
CA GLN A 48 6.48 1.31 -9.80
C GLN A 48 7.16 0.95 -11.12
N GLY A 49 8.49 1.08 -11.19
CA GLY A 49 9.22 0.99 -12.44
C GLY A 49 8.74 2.04 -13.44
N THR A 50 8.89 1.74 -14.73
CA THR A 50 8.32 2.55 -15.82
C THR A 50 7.73 1.66 -16.91
N GLU A 51 7.19 2.25 -17.98
CA GLU A 51 6.76 1.49 -19.17
C GLU A 51 7.93 0.79 -19.85
N SER A 52 9.06 1.49 -20.00
CA SER A 52 10.29 0.97 -20.63
C SER A 52 11.09 0.02 -19.72
N TYR A 53 10.79 -0.01 -18.42
CA TYR A 53 11.49 -0.82 -17.42
C TYR A 53 10.51 -1.57 -16.50
N PRO A 54 9.75 -2.56 -17.04
CA PRO A 54 8.82 -3.36 -16.25
C PRO A 54 9.52 -4.25 -15.20
N GLN A 55 10.80 -4.57 -15.39
CA GLN A 55 11.61 -5.32 -14.41
C GLN A 55 11.98 -4.53 -13.15
N GLU A 56 11.67 -3.23 -13.13
CA GLU A 56 11.84 -2.36 -11.95
C GLU A 56 10.55 -2.31 -11.10
N ARG A 57 9.58 -3.19 -11.38
CA ARG A 57 8.31 -3.34 -10.63
C ARG A 57 8.49 -4.40 -9.54
N TYR A 58 8.76 -3.95 -8.33
CA TYR A 58 9.01 -4.84 -7.21
C TYR A 58 8.74 -4.19 -5.85
N ILE A 59 8.79 -5.02 -4.81
CA ILE A 59 8.81 -4.61 -3.40
C ILE A 59 10.23 -4.84 -2.89
N GLY A 60 10.92 -3.81 -2.43
CA GLY A 60 12.15 -3.98 -1.66
C GLY A 60 11.86 -3.98 -0.16
N PHE A 61 12.76 -4.52 0.65
CA PHE A 61 12.63 -4.51 2.10
C PHE A 61 13.92 -3.95 2.73
N TYR A 62 13.78 -2.97 3.61
CA TYR A 62 14.87 -2.51 4.47
C TYR A 62 14.71 -3.13 5.85
N ASP A 63 15.59 -4.06 6.20
CA ASP A 63 15.67 -4.63 7.55
C ASP A 63 16.25 -3.57 8.49
N LEU A 64 15.48 -3.15 9.49
CA LEU A 64 15.87 -2.09 10.42
C LEU A 64 16.86 -2.58 11.49
N LEU A 65 16.99 -3.89 11.70
CA LEU A 65 17.91 -4.50 12.67
C LEU A 65 19.28 -4.76 12.04
N LYS A 66 19.29 -5.30 10.81
CA LYS A 66 20.50 -5.58 10.03
C LYS A 66 21.02 -4.32 9.31
N GLU A 67 20.16 -3.31 9.15
CA GLU A 67 20.36 -2.13 8.34
C GLU A 67 20.67 -2.39 6.84
N GLU A 68 20.15 -3.50 6.31
CA GLU A 68 20.38 -3.96 4.93
C GLU A 68 19.12 -3.80 4.07
N TYR A 69 19.31 -3.60 2.76
CA TYR A 69 18.21 -3.49 1.80
C TYR A 69 18.18 -4.70 0.86
N GLU A 70 17.15 -5.53 0.99
CA GLU A 70 16.87 -6.62 0.06
C GLU A 70 16.12 -6.09 -1.17
N LEU A 71 16.73 -6.31 -2.33
CA LEU A 71 16.17 -5.96 -3.64
C LEU A 71 15.15 -7.03 -4.08
N ASN A 72 13.90 -6.63 -4.30
CA ASN A 72 12.82 -7.50 -4.77
C ASN A 72 12.59 -8.77 -3.92
N ILE A 73 11.86 -8.62 -2.81
CA ILE A 73 11.46 -9.76 -1.98
C ILE A 73 10.39 -10.65 -2.64
N TYR A 74 9.71 -10.20 -3.70
CA TYR A 74 8.52 -10.85 -4.25
C TYR A 74 8.84 -12.18 -4.97
N LYS A 75 8.29 -13.28 -4.46
CA LYS A 75 8.45 -14.66 -4.94
C LYS A 75 7.11 -15.07 -5.56
N PRO A 76 6.95 -14.79 -6.86
CA PRO A 76 7.51 -15.67 -7.89
C PRO A 76 8.38 -14.97 -8.95
N GLY A 77 8.84 -13.74 -8.70
CA GLY A 77 9.65 -12.98 -9.66
C GLY A 77 9.36 -11.48 -9.60
N LEU A 78 8.79 -10.92 -10.66
CA LEU A 78 8.50 -9.49 -10.80
C LEU A 78 7.00 -9.23 -10.67
N LEU A 79 6.60 -8.05 -10.18
CA LEU A 79 5.19 -7.69 -10.11
C LEU A 79 4.59 -7.65 -11.53
N PRO A 80 3.44 -8.32 -11.78
CA PRO A 80 2.94 -8.55 -13.14
C PRO A 80 2.48 -7.27 -13.86
N TYR A 81 2.07 -6.25 -13.11
CA TYR A 81 1.68 -4.95 -13.65
C TYR A 81 2.27 -3.81 -12.80
N ALA A 82 2.09 -2.56 -13.23
CA ALA A 82 2.59 -1.41 -12.49
C ALA A 82 1.84 -1.27 -11.16
N PRO A 83 2.53 -1.31 -10.01
CA PRO A 83 1.89 -1.15 -8.72
C PRO A 83 1.46 0.30 -8.50
N ARG A 84 0.36 0.47 -7.77
CA ARG A 84 -0.29 1.76 -7.46
C ARG A 84 -0.23 2.09 -5.98
N SER A 85 -0.47 1.11 -5.12
CA SER A 85 -0.39 1.25 -3.67
C SER A 85 -0.06 -0.08 -2.99
N ILE A 86 0.57 0.00 -1.82
CA ILE A 86 0.83 -1.11 -0.90
C ILE A 86 0.36 -0.75 0.50
N ILE A 87 -0.09 -1.74 1.26
CA ILE A 87 -0.29 -1.65 2.71
C ILE A 87 0.20 -2.93 3.38
N TYR A 88 0.46 -2.85 4.68
CA TYR A 88 0.78 -4.00 5.53
C TYR A 88 -0.35 -4.13 6.57
N HIS A 89 -0.96 -5.32 6.63
CA HIS A 89 -2.09 -5.62 7.50
C HIS A 89 -2.12 -7.12 7.84
N ASN A 90 -2.23 -7.45 9.13
CA ASN A 90 -2.33 -8.82 9.65
C ASN A 90 -1.30 -9.79 9.02
N GLY A 91 0.00 -9.46 9.15
CA GLY A 91 1.11 -10.28 8.66
C GLY A 91 1.30 -10.33 7.13
N SER A 92 0.46 -9.62 6.39
CA SER A 92 0.41 -9.68 4.92
C SER A 92 0.57 -8.29 4.30
N LEU A 93 1.23 -8.24 3.15
CA LEU A 93 1.20 -7.11 2.23
C LEU A 93 0.01 -7.26 1.28
N TYR A 94 -0.71 -6.16 1.08
CA TYR A 94 -1.71 -6.07 0.02
C TYR A 94 -1.24 -5.03 -0.98
N ILE A 95 -1.33 -5.33 -2.28
CA ILE A 95 -0.74 -4.52 -3.35
C ILE A 95 -1.74 -4.35 -4.48
N SER A 96 -2.15 -3.13 -4.77
CA SER A 96 -3.02 -2.83 -5.90
C SER A 96 -2.19 -2.51 -7.14
N ASN A 97 -2.44 -3.25 -8.23
CA ASN A 97 -1.67 -3.17 -9.47
C ASN A 97 -2.62 -2.94 -10.66
N SER A 98 -2.19 -2.16 -11.65
CA SER A 98 -2.91 -1.98 -12.93
C SER A 98 -1.96 -2.07 -14.11
N THR A 99 -2.45 -2.46 -15.29
CA THR A 99 -1.75 -2.05 -16.52
C THR A 99 -1.79 -0.52 -16.63
N LEU A 100 -0.87 0.06 -17.39
CA LEU A 100 -0.79 1.52 -17.58
C LEU A 100 -1.68 2.02 -18.74
N MET A 101 -2.40 1.12 -19.41
CA MET A 101 -3.13 1.42 -20.64
C MET A 101 -4.66 1.35 -20.46
N VAL A 102 -5.36 2.03 -21.36
CA VAL A 102 -6.79 1.83 -21.62
C VAL A 102 -7.04 0.32 -21.84
N TYR A 103 -8.11 -0.21 -21.24
CA TYR A 103 -8.42 -1.66 -21.06
C TYR A 103 -7.57 -2.35 -19.98
N SER A 104 -7.36 -1.69 -18.84
CA SER A 104 -6.50 -2.20 -17.77
C SER A 104 -7.07 -3.39 -17.01
N GLN A 105 -6.37 -4.53 -17.08
CA GLN A 105 -6.47 -5.55 -16.04
C GLN A 105 -5.89 -4.99 -14.75
N SER A 106 -6.69 -5.01 -13.69
CA SER A 106 -6.31 -4.56 -12.37
C SER A 106 -6.51 -5.67 -11.35
N LYS A 107 -5.58 -5.78 -10.41
CA LYS A 107 -5.52 -6.86 -9.43
C LYS A 107 -5.12 -6.34 -8.06
N VAL A 108 -5.57 -7.02 -7.01
CA VAL A 108 -5.02 -6.89 -5.66
C VAL A 108 -4.29 -8.17 -5.32
N LEU A 109 -2.98 -8.10 -5.10
CA LEU A 109 -2.19 -9.24 -4.63
C LEU A 109 -2.19 -9.24 -3.11
N LYS A 110 -2.37 -10.42 -2.50
CA LYS A 110 -1.99 -10.70 -1.11
C LYS A 110 -0.66 -11.44 -1.13
N VAL A 111 0.31 -10.88 -0.44
CA VAL A 111 1.70 -11.35 -0.41
C VAL A 111 2.10 -11.49 1.06
N GLY A 112 2.71 -12.60 1.46
CA GLY A 112 3.26 -12.74 2.81
C GLY A 112 4.35 -11.71 3.05
N ALA A 113 4.65 -11.41 4.32
CA ALA A 113 5.68 -10.44 4.70
C ALA A 113 7.05 -10.66 4.00
N TRP A 114 7.44 -11.93 3.78
CA TRP A 114 8.67 -12.32 3.09
C TRP A 114 8.51 -12.56 1.58
N GLY A 115 7.48 -11.92 1.00
CA GLY A 115 7.29 -11.76 -0.44
C GLY A 115 6.65 -12.93 -1.20
N SER A 116 6.30 -14.04 -0.55
CA SER A 116 5.57 -15.14 -1.20
C SER A 116 4.13 -14.73 -1.55
N GLU A 117 3.70 -14.93 -2.80
CA GLU A 117 2.29 -14.73 -3.15
C GLU A 117 1.39 -15.73 -2.40
N GLN A 118 0.34 -15.23 -1.75
CA GLN A 118 -0.63 -16.01 -0.98
C GLN A 118 -2.02 -16.03 -1.62
N GLY A 119 -2.31 -15.07 -2.50
CA GLY A 119 -3.56 -15.01 -3.25
C GLY A 119 -3.66 -13.74 -4.09
N THR A 120 -4.64 -13.73 -5.00
CA THR A 120 -4.83 -12.65 -5.98
C THR A 120 -6.31 -12.42 -6.23
N LEU A 121 -6.79 -11.18 -6.07
CA LEU A 121 -8.06 -10.72 -6.65
C LEU A 121 -7.83 -10.27 -8.09
N GLN A 122 -8.73 -10.65 -8.99
CA GLN A 122 -8.90 -9.95 -10.25
C GLN A 122 -10.17 -9.08 -10.15
N LEU A 123 -10.02 -7.77 -10.28
CA LEU A 123 -11.14 -6.84 -10.39
C LEU A 123 -11.84 -7.08 -11.74
N GLU A 124 -13.15 -6.87 -11.83
CA GLU A 124 -13.98 -7.51 -12.88
C GLU A 124 -13.43 -7.36 -14.30
N GLN A 125 -13.46 -8.47 -15.05
CA GLN A 125 -13.09 -8.45 -16.45
C GLN A 125 -14.10 -7.60 -17.24
N ASN A 126 -13.60 -6.73 -18.13
CA ASN A 126 -14.33 -5.86 -19.06
C ASN A 126 -14.79 -4.47 -18.56
N LYS A 127 -14.41 -4.02 -17.37
CA LYS A 127 -14.59 -2.62 -16.92
C LYS A 127 -13.24 -1.92 -16.71
N PHE A 128 -13.20 -0.60 -16.93
CA PHE A 128 -11.98 0.21 -16.85
C PHE A 128 -11.64 0.59 -15.40
N TYR A 129 -11.17 -0.38 -14.62
CA TYR A 129 -10.76 -0.17 -13.23
C TYR A 129 -9.31 0.29 -13.12
N VAL A 130 -9.09 1.48 -12.56
CA VAL A 130 -7.76 1.92 -12.10
C VAL A 130 -7.79 2.07 -10.57
N PRO A 131 -7.18 1.14 -9.81
CA PRO A 131 -6.93 1.27 -8.39
C PRO A 131 -6.25 2.59 -8.05
N ASN A 132 -6.74 3.26 -7.01
CA ASN A 132 -6.22 4.55 -6.57
C ASN A 132 -5.67 4.50 -5.14
N LEU A 133 -6.51 4.11 -4.18
CA LEU A 133 -6.14 4.00 -2.77
C LEU A 133 -6.39 2.57 -2.29
N LEU A 134 -5.42 2.04 -1.53
CA LEU A 134 -5.55 0.79 -0.80
C LEU A 134 -5.34 1.10 0.69
N PHE A 135 -6.21 0.59 1.55
CA PHE A 135 -6.16 0.84 2.99
C PHE A 135 -6.69 -0.32 3.81
N SER A 136 -6.37 -0.37 5.10
CA SER A 136 -6.95 -1.31 6.06
C SER A 136 -7.98 -0.61 6.94
N PHE A 137 -9.08 -1.28 7.25
CA PHE A 137 -10.18 -0.81 8.09
C PHE A 137 -10.68 -1.99 8.92
N ASN A 138 -10.57 -1.95 10.26
CA ASN A 138 -10.79 -3.12 11.12
C ASN A 138 -10.10 -4.36 10.51
N ASP A 139 -10.79 -5.50 10.39
CA ASP A 139 -10.31 -6.72 9.73
C ASP A 139 -10.63 -6.77 8.22
N HIS A 140 -10.72 -5.63 7.54
CA HIS A 140 -11.01 -5.55 6.10
C HIS A 140 -9.97 -4.73 5.36
N ILE A 141 -9.82 -5.00 4.06
CA ILE A 141 -9.03 -4.18 3.15
C ILE A 141 -9.98 -3.33 2.29
N GLY A 142 -9.88 -2.00 2.41
CA GLY A 142 -10.56 -1.05 1.55
C GLY A 142 -9.77 -0.79 0.27
N LEU A 143 -10.46 -0.81 -0.85
CA LEU A 143 -9.94 -0.45 -2.17
C LEU A 143 -10.83 0.64 -2.77
N THR A 144 -10.22 1.71 -3.26
CA THR A 144 -10.89 2.63 -4.19
C THR A 144 -10.29 2.53 -5.58
N TYR A 145 -11.13 2.74 -6.58
CA TYR A 145 -10.74 2.85 -7.97
C TYR A 145 -11.58 3.93 -8.65
N PHE A 146 -11.11 4.46 -9.77
CA PHE A 146 -11.86 5.42 -10.59
C PHE A 146 -12.12 4.89 -12.00
N TYR A 147 -13.24 5.31 -12.58
CA TYR A 147 -13.61 5.01 -13.97
C TYR A 147 -13.24 6.20 -14.89
N PRO A 148 -12.26 6.06 -15.80
CA PRO A 148 -11.87 7.17 -16.69
C PRO A 148 -12.94 7.53 -17.73
N GLN A 149 -13.80 6.58 -18.11
CA GLN A 149 -14.82 6.76 -19.15
C GLN A 149 -16.19 7.16 -18.59
N GLU A 150 -16.50 6.77 -17.35
CA GLU A 150 -17.78 7.02 -16.70
C GLU A 150 -17.65 8.11 -15.62
N SER A 151 -17.31 9.32 -16.08
CA SER A 151 -17.41 10.56 -15.27
C SER A 151 -16.51 10.66 -14.02
N PHE A 152 -15.41 9.89 -13.92
CA PHE A 152 -14.53 9.87 -12.74
C PHE A 152 -15.30 9.61 -11.43
N THR A 153 -16.32 8.75 -11.49
CA THR A 153 -16.90 8.15 -10.29
C THR A 153 -15.85 7.27 -9.61
N GLY A 154 -15.86 7.26 -8.28
CA GLY A 154 -14.93 6.51 -7.46
C GLY A 154 -15.70 5.59 -6.53
N THR A 155 -15.68 4.30 -6.80
CA THR A 155 -16.30 3.32 -5.92
C THR A 155 -15.34 2.95 -4.79
N LEU A 156 -15.90 2.63 -3.63
CA LEU A 156 -15.22 1.93 -2.55
C LEU A 156 -15.71 0.48 -2.52
N GLU A 157 -14.76 -0.45 -2.47
CA GLU A 157 -14.98 -1.86 -2.15
C GLU A 157 -14.26 -2.23 -0.85
N PHE A 158 -14.89 -3.11 -0.05
CA PHE A 158 -14.21 -3.82 1.03
C PHE A 158 -13.94 -5.26 0.64
N MET A 159 -12.76 -5.77 1.00
CA MET A 159 -12.34 -7.16 0.80
C MET A 159 -12.08 -7.83 2.15
N ASP A 160 -12.46 -9.10 2.25
CA ASP A 160 -12.10 -9.97 3.37
C ASP A 160 -10.62 -10.45 3.20
N PRO A 161 -9.73 -10.23 4.19
CA PRO A 161 -8.34 -10.67 4.12
C PRO A 161 -8.17 -12.20 4.23
N GLY A 162 -9.16 -12.91 4.78
CA GLY A 162 -9.25 -14.37 4.83
C GLY A 162 -9.75 -14.99 3.52
N HIS A 163 -10.63 -14.31 2.80
CA HIS A 163 -11.09 -14.71 1.47
C HIS A 163 -11.12 -13.52 0.51
N ILE A 164 -10.09 -13.41 -0.33
CA ILE A 164 -9.90 -12.24 -1.20
C ILE A 164 -11.03 -12.14 -2.24
N GLY A 165 -12.05 -11.33 -1.92
CA GLY A 165 -13.25 -11.11 -2.70
C GLY A 165 -14.03 -9.92 -2.16
N VAL A 166 -14.91 -9.35 -2.99
CA VAL A 166 -15.64 -8.11 -2.67
C VAL A 166 -16.81 -8.41 -1.72
N VAL A 167 -16.87 -7.68 -0.60
CA VAL A 167 -17.87 -7.83 0.46
C VAL A 167 -18.98 -6.77 0.34
N THR A 168 -18.65 -5.54 -0.04
CA THR A 168 -19.62 -4.43 -0.13
C THR A 168 -19.15 -3.35 -1.12
N GLU A 169 -20.08 -2.82 -1.92
CA GLU A 169 -19.87 -1.71 -2.87
C GLU A 169 -20.59 -0.43 -2.39
N PHE A 170 -19.98 0.75 -2.56
CA PHE A 170 -20.58 2.05 -2.23
C PHE A 170 -20.81 2.93 -3.48
N PRO A 171 -21.92 2.74 -4.23
CA PRO A 171 -22.15 3.39 -5.53
C PRO A 171 -22.47 4.90 -5.46
N ASN A 172 -22.72 5.43 -4.26
CA ASN A 172 -23.07 6.85 -4.06
C ASN A 172 -21.86 7.75 -3.76
N ILE A 173 -20.66 7.18 -3.69
CA ILE A 173 -19.41 7.95 -3.59
C ILE A 173 -19.06 8.43 -5.01
N LYS A 174 -18.83 9.74 -5.16
CA LYS A 174 -18.46 10.36 -6.45
C LYS A 174 -17.22 11.22 -6.30
N GLY A 175 -16.43 11.27 -7.37
CA GLY A 175 -15.10 11.88 -7.38
C GLY A 175 -13.99 10.88 -7.07
N PHE A 176 -12.75 11.37 -7.20
CA PHE A 176 -11.51 10.63 -7.05
C PHE A 176 -11.09 10.66 -5.57
N ILE A 177 -11.23 9.51 -4.91
CA ILE A 177 -10.92 9.35 -3.48
C ILE A 177 -9.40 9.30 -3.26
N THR A 178 -8.87 10.36 -2.66
CA THR A 178 -7.42 10.60 -2.51
C THR A 178 -6.82 9.99 -1.27
N ASP A 179 -7.56 9.95 -0.16
CA ASP A 179 -7.06 9.48 1.13
C ASP A 179 -8.22 9.11 2.07
N HIS A 180 -7.88 8.54 3.23
CA HIS A 180 -8.79 7.93 4.18
C HIS A 180 -8.34 8.11 5.64
N VAL A 181 -9.30 8.10 6.57
CA VAL A 181 -9.08 8.00 8.01
C VAL A 181 -10.19 7.15 8.60
N TYR A 182 -9.84 6.18 9.45
CA TYR A 182 -10.81 5.53 10.34
C TYR A 182 -10.83 6.19 11.71
N TYR A 183 -12.02 6.56 12.20
CA TYR A 183 -12.22 7.11 13.53
C TYR A 183 -13.67 6.90 14.01
N ASP A 184 -13.88 6.54 15.27
CA ASP A 184 -15.20 6.46 15.92
C ASP A 184 -16.26 5.67 15.11
N ASN A 185 -15.88 4.45 14.71
CA ASN A 185 -16.68 3.54 13.87
C ASN A 185 -17.16 4.14 12.52
N LYS A 186 -16.47 5.18 12.02
CA LYS A 186 -16.73 5.83 10.74
C LYS A 186 -15.49 5.88 9.88
N LEU A 187 -15.67 5.56 8.60
CA LEU A 187 -14.66 5.79 7.58
C LEU A 187 -14.84 7.19 7.02
N TYR A 188 -13.79 8.00 7.11
CA TYR A 188 -13.71 9.32 6.47
C TYR A 188 -12.82 9.21 5.25
N LEU A 189 -13.24 9.85 4.15
CA LEU A 189 -12.52 9.84 2.87
C LEU A 189 -12.40 11.27 2.35
N THR A 190 -11.29 11.61 1.71
CA THR A 190 -11.24 12.83 0.90
C THR A 190 -11.58 12.53 -0.55
N SER A 191 -12.56 13.23 -1.10
CA SER A 191 -12.88 13.23 -2.52
C SER A 191 -12.43 14.53 -3.15
N SER A 192 -11.69 14.43 -4.24
CA SER A 192 -11.38 15.54 -5.14
C SER A 192 -11.80 15.14 -6.56
N THR A 193 -12.01 16.07 -7.48
CA THR A 193 -12.41 15.70 -8.84
C THR A 193 -11.71 16.55 -9.89
N TYR A 194 -11.38 15.93 -11.03
CA TYR A 194 -10.61 16.54 -12.11
C TYR A 194 -11.44 16.94 -13.35
N SER A 195 -12.78 16.84 -13.29
CA SER A 195 -13.68 17.27 -14.37
C SER A 195 -14.37 18.62 -14.05
N PRO A 196 -14.53 19.52 -15.05
CA PRO A 196 -15.37 20.72 -14.88
C PRO A 196 -16.83 20.43 -14.54
N GLU A 197 -17.35 19.27 -14.96
CA GLU A 197 -18.75 18.83 -14.82
C GLU A 197 -19.05 18.21 -13.45
N PHE A 198 -18.03 17.60 -12.83
CA PHE A 198 -18.13 16.94 -11.54
C PHE A 198 -17.16 17.63 -10.59
N LYS A 199 -17.67 18.57 -9.79
CA LYS A 199 -16.90 19.26 -8.75
C LYS A 199 -17.22 18.69 -7.38
N ASP A 200 -16.76 17.47 -7.11
CA ASP A 200 -16.64 17.04 -5.71
C ASP A 200 -15.28 17.45 -5.15
N SER A 201 -15.34 18.07 -3.98
CA SER A 201 -14.23 18.48 -3.14
C SER A 201 -14.76 18.43 -1.72
N SER A 202 -14.56 17.30 -1.06
CA SER A 202 -15.20 17.06 0.23
C SER A 202 -14.42 16.12 1.13
N VAL A 203 -14.70 16.23 2.43
CA VAL A 203 -14.57 15.09 3.33
C VAL A 203 -15.92 14.37 3.35
N ILE A 204 -15.90 13.12 2.94
CA ILE A 204 -17.02 12.18 3.01
C ILE A 204 -16.89 11.39 4.32
N SER A 205 -18.00 11.10 4.98
CA SER A 205 -18.09 10.22 6.14
C SER A 205 -19.07 9.10 5.82
N ILE A 206 -18.67 7.87 6.15
CA ILE A 206 -19.45 6.64 5.98
C ILE A 206 -19.56 5.99 7.36
N SER A 207 -20.78 5.89 7.89
CA SER A 207 -21.04 5.12 9.11
C SER A 207 -21.22 3.65 8.76
N LEU A 208 -20.59 2.75 9.51
CA LEU A 208 -20.63 1.31 9.27
C LEU A 208 -21.27 0.60 10.48
N PRO A 209 -22.10 -0.45 10.26
CA PRO A 209 -22.40 -1.11 8.98
C PRO A 209 -23.46 -0.41 8.13
N ASP A 210 -24.15 0.62 8.64
CA ASP A 210 -25.36 1.22 8.03
C ASP A 210 -25.18 1.84 6.63
N THR A 211 -23.93 1.96 6.15
CA THR A 211 -23.54 2.57 4.87
C THR A 211 -23.97 4.03 4.67
N SER A 212 -24.38 4.72 5.74
CA SER A 212 -24.90 6.09 5.65
C SER A 212 -23.79 7.07 5.26
N VAL A 213 -23.95 7.70 4.10
CA VAL A 213 -22.98 8.64 3.52
C VAL A 213 -23.38 10.08 3.83
N SER A 214 -22.47 10.84 4.42
CA SER A 214 -22.57 12.29 4.62
C SER A 214 -21.31 12.97 4.06
N LYS A 215 -21.38 14.27 3.71
CA LYS A 215 -20.18 15.00 3.25
C LYS A 215 -20.19 16.48 3.59
N VAL A 216 -18.99 17.05 3.70
CA VAL A 216 -18.76 18.49 3.84
C VAL A 216 -17.84 19.00 2.75
N TYR A 217 -18.29 20.01 2.02
CA TYR A 217 -17.53 20.58 0.91
C TYR A 217 -16.38 21.48 1.38
N LEU A 218 -15.20 21.27 0.81
CA LEU A 218 -14.00 22.07 1.02
C LEU A 218 -13.87 23.13 -0.09
N GLY A 219 -12.95 24.09 0.09
CA GLY A 219 -12.74 25.18 -0.86
C GLY A 219 -11.65 24.94 -1.91
N GLY A 220 -10.97 23.78 -1.89
CA GLY A 220 -9.85 23.46 -2.79
C GLY A 220 -9.91 22.05 -3.36
N LYS A 221 -8.80 21.32 -3.49
CA LYS A 221 -8.76 19.90 -3.91
C LYS A 221 -8.10 19.02 -2.84
N PRO A 222 -8.83 18.32 -1.95
CA PRO A 222 -8.19 17.56 -0.88
C PRO A 222 -7.39 16.37 -1.45
N GLY A 223 -6.09 16.34 -1.16
CA GLY A 223 -5.15 15.31 -1.60
C GLY A 223 -4.64 14.39 -0.48
N ALA A 224 -4.91 14.74 0.78
CA ALA A 224 -4.59 13.91 1.94
C ALA A 224 -5.49 14.23 3.13
N LEU A 225 -5.64 13.27 4.06
CA LEU A 225 -6.51 13.34 5.23
C LEU A 225 -5.81 12.71 6.45
N ILE A 226 -5.85 13.37 7.61
CA ILE A 226 -5.24 12.82 8.83
C ILE A 226 -6.03 13.17 10.09
N LEU A 227 -6.03 12.29 11.09
CA LEU A 227 -6.64 12.52 12.40
C LEU A 227 -5.65 13.16 13.39
N LEU A 228 -5.96 14.35 13.87
CA LEU A 228 -5.18 15.07 14.89
C LEU A 228 -5.45 14.53 16.31
N ASN A 229 -4.51 14.76 17.23
CA ASN A 229 -4.62 14.35 18.64
C ASN A 229 -5.79 15.01 19.41
N ASN A 230 -6.38 16.08 18.88
CA ASN A 230 -7.60 16.70 19.40
C ASN A 230 -8.88 16.17 18.73
N ASN A 231 -8.81 14.99 18.10
CA ASN A 231 -9.90 14.31 17.39
C ASN A 231 -10.50 15.11 16.23
N MET A 232 -9.75 16.06 15.67
CA MET A 232 -10.14 16.80 14.47
C MET A 232 -9.53 16.13 13.23
N LEU A 233 -10.29 16.09 12.14
CA LEU A 233 -9.75 15.73 10.83
C LEU A 233 -9.04 16.95 10.23
N LEU A 234 -7.87 16.74 9.65
CA LEU A 234 -7.14 17.74 8.88
C LEU A 234 -7.07 17.26 7.42
N ALA A 235 -7.73 17.99 6.52
CA ALA A 235 -7.69 17.73 5.08
C ALA A 235 -6.77 18.74 4.39
N ALA A 236 -5.73 18.28 3.70
CA ALA A 236 -4.79 19.14 2.96
C ALA A 236 -5.18 19.24 1.49
N CYS A 237 -5.41 20.45 0.99
CA CYS A 237 -5.76 20.68 -0.41
C CYS A 237 -4.54 20.94 -1.31
N THR A 238 -4.46 20.29 -2.47
CA THR A 238 -3.38 20.43 -3.48
C THR A 238 -3.63 21.63 -4.40
N GLU A 239 -3.03 22.77 -4.08
CA GLU A 239 -3.18 24.04 -4.80
C GLU A 239 -1.87 24.84 -4.76
N GLY A 240 -1.73 25.87 -5.61
CA GLY A 240 -0.53 26.73 -5.62
C GLY A 240 -0.30 27.43 -4.27
N ILE A 241 -1.38 27.94 -3.67
CA ILE A 241 -1.45 28.27 -2.24
C ILE A 241 -2.38 27.24 -1.62
N SER A 242 -1.85 26.34 -0.80
CA SER A 242 -2.62 25.22 -0.27
C SER A 242 -3.34 25.56 1.02
N THR A 243 -4.61 25.18 1.12
CA THR A 243 -5.39 25.32 2.36
C THR A 243 -5.51 23.98 3.07
N PHE A 244 -5.23 23.97 4.37
CA PHE A 244 -5.47 22.86 5.28
C PHE A 244 -6.76 23.16 6.06
N TYR A 245 -7.77 22.31 5.93
CA TYR A 245 -9.07 22.48 6.59
C TYR A 245 -9.19 21.57 7.81
N TYR A 246 -9.63 22.14 8.94
CA TYR A 246 -9.98 21.39 10.13
C TYR A 246 -11.48 21.08 10.07
N VAL A 247 -11.82 19.79 10.12
CA VAL A 247 -13.20 19.28 10.07
C VAL A 247 -13.49 18.51 11.35
N ASN A 248 -14.57 18.86 12.04
CA ASN A 248 -15.04 18.12 13.21
C ASN A 248 -15.73 16.83 12.74
N PRO A 249 -15.23 15.62 13.08
CA PRO A 249 -15.81 14.37 12.62
C PRO A 249 -17.23 14.09 13.17
N ALA A 250 -17.59 14.64 14.34
CA ALA A 250 -18.90 14.42 14.95
C ALA A 250 -20.02 15.25 14.29
N THR A 251 -19.73 16.50 13.91
CA THR A 251 -20.71 17.39 13.24
C THR A 251 -20.55 17.43 11.72
N LEU A 252 -19.44 16.89 11.20
CA LEU A 252 -18.99 17.01 9.81
C LEU A 252 -18.99 18.47 9.31
N GLN A 253 -18.46 19.38 10.11
CA GLN A 253 -18.36 20.81 9.77
C GLN A 253 -16.91 21.28 9.76
N LYS A 254 -16.59 22.20 8.83
CA LYS A 254 -15.34 22.96 8.85
C LYS A 254 -15.34 23.89 10.05
N THR A 255 -14.38 23.76 10.94
CA THR A 255 -14.24 24.61 12.13
C THR A 255 -13.16 25.67 11.96
N ASP A 256 -12.14 25.41 11.13
CA ASP A 256 -10.95 26.22 11.03
C ASP A 256 -10.17 25.94 9.73
N SER A 257 -9.21 26.79 9.39
CA SER A 257 -8.24 26.53 8.32
C SER A 257 -6.90 27.26 8.54
N VAL A 258 -5.89 26.84 7.78
CA VAL A 258 -4.61 27.56 7.62
C VAL A 258 -4.11 27.41 6.19
N THR A 259 -3.40 28.41 5.67
CA THR A 259 -2.81 28.39 4.32
C THR A 259 -1.29 28.22 4.35
N TYR A 260 -0.76 27.50 3.37
CA TYR A 260 0.67 27.36 3.11
C TYR A 260 1.01 27.88 1.71
N GLN A 261 1.91 28.86 1.65
CA GLN A 261 2.15 29.67 0.44
C GLN A 261 2.91 28.93 -0.68
N ASN A 262 3.63 27.86 -0.37
CA ASN A 262 4.44 27.13 -1.35
C ASN A 262 3.77 25.82 -1.82
N GLY A 263 2.46 25.67 -1.55
CA GLY A 263 1.65 24.52 -1.95
C GLY A 263 1.96 23.21 -1.22
N PHE A 264 0.95 22.35 -1.17
CA PHE A 264 1.01 20.96 -0.73
C PHE A 264 0.99 20.06 -1.97
N LYS A 265 1.93 19.12 -2.07
CA LYS A 265 2.07 18.19 -3.20
C LYS A 265 1.43 16.84 -2.86
N LYS A 266 1.88 16.23 -1.75
CA LYS A 266 1.43 14.91 -1.27
C LYS A 266 2.02 14.55 0.10
N ASP A 267 1.49 13.46 0.65
CA ASP A 267 1.83 12.78 1.91
C ASP A 267 1.57 13.64 3.16
N LEU A 268 0.83 13.10 4.14
CA LEU A 268 0.75 13.65 5.49
C LEU A 268 1.19 12.55 6.46
N VAL A 269 2.34 12.74 7.11
CA VAL A 269 2.88 11.77 8.08
C VAL A 269 3.20 12.44 9.39
N PHE A 270 2.85 11.80 10.51
CA PHE A 270 3.18 12.31 11.85
C PHE A 270 4.63 12.00 12.22
N ASP A 271 5.24 12.82 13.09
CA ASP A 271 6.35 12.33 13.91
C ASP A 271 5.87 11.23 14.88
N HIS A 272 6.82 10.49 15.45
CA HIS A 272 6.58 9.49 16.50
C HIS A 272 5.61 9.97 17.60
N ASN A 273 5.73 11.24 18.04
CA ASN A 273 4.89 11.80 19.12
C ASN A 273 3.55 12.38 18.63
N ARG A 274 3.27 12.37 17.32
CA ARG A 274 2.11 13.00 16.67
C ARG A 274 1.91 14.49 17.00
N ASN A 275 2.99 15.19 17.33
CA ASN A 275 3.00 16.62 17.63
C ASN A 275 3.17 17.47 16.37
N TYR A 276 3.77 16.90 15.32
CA TYR A 276 4.06 17.56 14.07
C TYR A 276 3.66 16.67 12.89
N ILE A 277 3.21 17.31 11.81
CA ILE A 277 2.92 16.64 10.54
C ILE A 277 4.00 17.06 9.54
N TYR A 278 4.44 16.12 8.71
CA TYR A 278 5.39 16.35 7.65
C TYR A 278 4.74 16.04 6.31
N PHE A 279 5.05 16.85 5.31
CA PHE A 279 4.53 16.69 3.95
C PHE A 279 5.53 17.13 2.89
N ILE A 280 5.33 16.69 1.66
CA ILE A 280 6.07 17.18 0.50
C ILE A 280 5.34 18.40 -0.07
N SER A 281 6.01 19.54 -0.15
CA SER A 281 5.46 20.78 -0.73
C SER A 281 5.53 20.81 -2.26
N ALA A 282 4.80 21.74 -2.88
CA ALA A 282 4.85 21.92 -4.33
C ALA A 282 6.17 22.52 -4.81
N ASP A 283 6.89 23.26 -3.95
CA ASP A 283 8.28 23.70 -4.18
C ASP A 283 9.36 22.66 -3.81
N ASP A 284 8.97 21.39 -3.73
CA ASP A 284 9.82 20.21 -3.54
C ASP A 284 10.74 20.29 -2.30
N LYS A 285 10.11 20.58 -1.15
CA LYS A 285 10.70 20.49 0.20
C LYS A 285 9.90 19.52 1.04
N ILE A 286 10.53 18.99 2.10
CA ILE A 286 9.81 18.40 3.21
C ILE A 286 9.55 19.52 4.23
N VAL A 287 8.28 19.75 4.52
CA VAL A 287 7.80 20.81 5.42
C VAL A 287 7.32 20.18 6.71
N LYS A 288 7.75 20.74 7.85
CA LYS A 288 7.26 20.42 9.19
C LYS A 288 6.14 21.40 9.55
N PHE A 289 4.99 20.88 9.92
CA PHE A 289 3.79 21.62 10.30
C PHE A 289 3.42 21.36 11.75
N ASN A 290 3.21 22.42 12.52
CA ASN A 290 2.61 22.33 13.85
C ASN A 290 1.10 22.61 13.74
N PRO A 291 0.21 21.60 13.91
CA PRO A 291 -1.23 21.79 13.76
C PRO A 291 -1.88 22.60 14.88
N VAL A 292 -1.21 22.79 16.03
CA VAL A 292 -1.71 23.59 17.15
C VAL A 292 -1.33 25.06 16.98
N GLN A 293 -0.07 25.33 16.65
CA GLN A 293 0.44 26.69 16.42
C GLN A 293 0.15 27.22 15.00
N LYS A 294 -0.29 26.35 14.08
CA LYS A 294 -0.52 26.64 12.66
C LYS A 294 0.71 27.18 11.93
N THR A 295 1.91 26.75 12.35
CA THR A 295 3.20 27.20 11.80
C THR A 295 3.81 26.14 10.87
N PHE A 296 4.42 26.60 9.78
CA PHE A 296 5.15 25.77 8.82
C PHE A 296 6.63 26.14 8.81
N THR A 297 7.51 25.15 8.85
CA THR A 297 8.96 25.34 8.67
C THR A 297 9.49 24.36 7.63
N THR A 298 10.47 24.80 6.82
CA THR A 298 11.21 23.84 5.98
C THR A 298 12.02 22.93 6.90
N PHE A 299 11.86 21.62 6.73
CA PHE A 299 12.59 20.61 7.50
C PHE A 299 13.80 20.09 6.70
N ILE A 300 13.55 19.67 5.45
CA ILE A 300 14.59 19.20 4.54
C ILE A 300 14.34 19.84 3.16
N SER A 301 15.37 20.51 2.62
CA SER A 301 15.41 20.92 1.21
C SER A 301 15.94 19.77 0.35
N ASN A 302 15.42 19.57 -0.86
CA ASN A 302 15.87 18.49 -1.74
C ASN A 302 17.37 18.63 -2.12
N PRO A 303 18.26 17.74 -1.63
CA PRO A 303 19.70 17.83 -1.90
C PRO A 303 20.07 17.39 -3.32
N PHE A 304 19.17 16.73 -4.05
CA PHE A 304 19.36 16.18 -5.39
C PHE A 304 18.58 16.93 -6.47
N SER A 305 18.09 18.14 -6.16
CA SER A 305 17.35 19.00 -7.09
C SER A 305 18.17 19.34 -8.35
N ALA A 306 19.48 19.56 -8.20
CA ALA A 306 20.41 19.77 -9.33
C ALA A 306 20.58 18.51 -10.22
N ASP A 307 20.41 17.31 -9.65
CA ASP A 307 20.49 16.03 -10.36
C ASP A 307 19.15 15.60 -11.01
N ASN A 308 18.16 16.50 -11.03
CA ASN A 308 16.79 16.23 -11.51
C ASN A 308 16.07 15.09 -10.76
N TYR A 309 16.32 14.92 -9.46
CA TYR A 309 15.47 14.11 -8.59
C TYR A 309 14.43 14.99 -7.91
N ILE A 310 13.26 14.40 -7.64
CA ILE A 310 12.17 15.02 -6.87
C ILE A 310 11.80 14.15 -5.66
N PHE A 311 11.27 14.76 -4.60
CA PHE A 311 10.64 14.00 -3.53
C PHE A 311 9.39 13.27 -4.05
N ASN A 312 9.32 11.96 -3.83
CA ASN A 312 8.22 11.12 -4.32
C ASN A 312 7.36 10.49 -3.22
N SER A 313 7.90 10.14 -2.06
CA SER A 313 7.11 9.79 -0.88
C SER A 313 7.93 9.91 0.41
N ILE A 314 7.28 10.08 1.55
CA ILE A 314 7.88 10.08 2.88
C ILE A 314 7.10 9.20 3.87
N ASN A 315 7.77 8.60 4.84
CA ASN A 315 7.11 7.95 5.99
C ASN A 315 8.03 7.93 7.22
N PHE A 316 7.45 7.91 8.42
CA PHE A 316 8.20 7.82 9.68
C PHE A 316 8.21 6.39 10.21
N ASP A 317 9.39 5.93 10.66
CA ASP A 317 9.50 4.76 11.52
C ASP A 317 8.77 5.06 12.84
N PRO A 318 7.70 4.31 13.20
CA PRO A 318 6.91 4.58 14.38
C PRO A 318 7.62 4.24 15.70
N HIS A 319 8.81 3.64 15.71
CA HIS A 319 9.57 3.34 16.93
C HIS A 319 10.83 4.21 17.05
N SER A 320 11.65 4.31 16.00
CA SER A 320 12.87 5.14 16.05
C SER A 320 12.64 6.64 15.79
N GLY A 321 11.49 6.99 15.21
CA GLY A 321 11.18 8.36 14.80
C GLY A 321 12.06 8.88 13.64
N LYS A 322 12.80 8.00 12.96
CA LYS A 322 13.53 8.33 11.73
C LYS A 322 12.57 8.56 10.56
N LEU A 323 12.90 9.52 9.71
CA LEU A 323 12.16 9.85 8.50
C LEU A 323 12.79 9.17 7.28
N PHE A 324 12.01 8.32 6.62
CA PHE A 324 12.37 7.65 5.38
C PHE A 324 11.80 8.45 4.21
N VAL A 325 12.63 8.66 3.18
CA VAL A 325 12.35 9.58 2.08
C VAL A 325 12.70 8.93 0.74
N LEU A 326 11.71 8.79 -0.13
CA LEU A 326 11.90 8.30 -1.50
C LEU A 326 12.10 9.46 -2.48
N TYR A 327 13.11 9.32 -3.34
CA TYR A 327 13.40 10.20 -4.45
C TYR A 327 13.21 9.46 -5.78
N SER A 328 12.48 10.07 -6.69
CA SER A 328 12.43 9.63 -8.09
C SER A 328 13.25 10.57 -8.96
N SER A 329 14.02 10.02 -9.90
CA SER A 329 14.58 10.85 -10.98
C SER A 329 13.48 11.20 -11.98
N ASN A 330 13.51 12.41 -12.52
CA ASN A 330 12.71 12.80 -13.68
C ASN A 330 13.12 12.03 -14.96
N SER A 331 14.27 11.33 -14.94
CA SER A 331 14.69 10.42 -16.00
C SER A 331 14.20 9.00 -15.76
N THR A 332 13.43 8.46 -16.71
CA THR A 332 12.95 7.06 -16.71
C THR A 332 14.08 6.01 -16.82
N TYR A 333 15.32 6.46 -17.05
CA TYR A 333 16.50 5.62 -17.16
C TYR A 333 17.24 5.45 -15.83
N VAL A 334 17.05 6.36 -14.87
CA VAL A 334 17.85 6.45 -13.64
C VAL A 334 17.12 5.82 -12.45
N ALA A 335 17.88 5.10 -11.62
CA ALA A 335 17.40 4.48 -10.39
C ALA A 335 16.89 5.52 -9.37
N GLY A 336 15.94 5.12 -8.52
CA GLY A 336 15.50 5.93 -7.40
C GLY A 336 16.52 5.93 -6.26
N LYS A 337 16.29 6.78 -5.26
CA LYS A 337 17.05 6.78 -4.00
C LYS A 337 16.09 6.72 -2.82
N MET A 338 16.50 6.04 -1.74
CA MET A 338 15.93 6.25 -0.42
C MET A 338 16.96 6.96 0.44
N GLN A 339 16.57 7.97 1.19
CA GLN A 339 17.37 8.52 2.29
C GLN A 339 16.67 8.33 3.63
N ILE A 340 17.47 8.13 4.66
CA ILE A 340 17.05 8.02 6.05
C ILE A 340 17.61 9.23 6.78
N TYR A 341 16.73 9.91 7.50
CA TYR A 341 17.04 11.07 8.33
C TYR A 341 16.65 10.81 9.78
N SER A 342 17.39 11.37 10.72
CA SER A 342 17.04 11.36 12.14
C SER A 342 15.74 12.14 12.40
N SER A 343 15.16 11.98 13.59
CA SER A 343 13.98 12.75 14.05
C SER A 343 14.19 14.28 14.08
N GLN A 344 15.45 14.74 14.03
CA GLN A 344 15.83 16.16 13.94
C GLN A 344 16.15 16.64 12.51
N GLY A 345 16.09 15.75 11.51
CA GLY A 345 16.32 16.07 10.09
C GLY A 345 17.78 15.98 9.67
N TYR A 346 18.67 15.43 10.50
CA TYR A 346 20.04 15.13 10.09
C TYR A 346 20.07 13.91 9.16
N PHE A 347 20.79 14.02 8.05
CA PHE A 347 21.02 12.92 7.13
C PHE A 347 21.81 11.79 7.81
N GLU A 348 21.37 10.54 7.64
CA GLU A 348 22.06 9.36 8.15
C GLU A 348 22.56 8.43 7.03
N LYS A 349 21.69 8.08 6.08
CA LYS A 349 21.96 7.01 5.09
C LYS A 349 21.31 7.28 3.75
N THR A 350 21.98 6.88 2.65
CA THR A 350 21.40 6.82 1.29
C THR A 350 21.49 5.40 0.78
N LEU A 351 20.43 4.94 0.12
CA LEU A 351 20.35 3.65 -0.58
C LEU A 351 19.90 3.90 -2.03
N THR A 352 20.53 3.24 -2.98
CA THR A 352 20.03 3.17 -4.35
C THR A 352 18.93 2.12 -4.41
N ILE A 353 17.77 2.48 -4.97
CA ILE A 353 16.60 1.63 -5.06
C ILE A 353 16.01 1.70 -6.49
N GLY A 354 14.89 1.02 -6.72
CA GLY A 354 14.31 0.84 -8.06
C GLY A 354 13.83 2.13 -8.68
N LYS A 355 13.47 2.03 -9.97
CA LYS A 355 12.92 3.19 -10.68
C LYS A 355 11.52 3.54 -10.16
N ASN A 356 11.28 4.85 -10.06
CA ASN A 356 10.02 5.42 -9.59
C ASN A 356 9.49 4.76 -8.29
N PRO A 357 10.22 4.92 -7.17
CA PRO A 357 9.79 4.42 -5.86
C PRO A 357 8.65 5.28 -5.31
N ILE A 358 7.47 4.69 -5.11
CA ILE A 358 6.20 5.42 -4.90
C ILE A 358 5.67 5.42 -3.47
N GLN A 359 6.02 4.44 -2.61
CA GLN A 359 5.45 4.34 -1.26
C GLN A 359 6.39 3.59 -0.29
N ILE A 360 6.42 4.03 0.96
CA ILE A 360 7.05 3.32 2.10
C ILE A 360 5.94 2.83 3.04
N VAL A 361 6.00 1.56 3.46
CA VAL A 361 5.15 1.01 4.52
C VAL A 361 6.01 0.23 5.50
N PHE A 362 5.91 0.55 6.79
CA PHE A 362 6.57 -0.22 7.84
C PHE A 362 5.81 -1.50 8.14
N ALA A 363 6.56 -2.59 8.37
CA ALA A 363 6.04 -3.71 9.12
C ALA A 363 5.61 -3.20 10.50
N LYS A 364 4.36 -3.43 10.87
CA LYS A 364 3.83 -3.11 12.20
C LYS A 364 3.60 -4.40 12.95
N GLU A 365 4.29 -4.57 14.06
CA GLU A 365 3.79 -5.46 15.11
C GLU A 365 2.59 -4.76 15.77
N ASN A 366 1.50 -5.51 15.97
CA ASN A 366 0.27 -5.04 16.63
C ASN A 366 0.41 -5.20 18.15
#